data_AF-A0A8T4HIC4-F1
#
_entry.id   AF-A0A8T4HIC4-F1
#
_cell.length_a   1.000
_cell.length_b   1.000
_cell.length_c   1.000
_cell.angle_alpha   90.00
_cell.angle_beta   90.00
_cell.angle_gamma   90.00
#
_symmetry.space_group_name_H-M   'P 1'
#
loop_
_entity.id
_entity.type
_entity.pdbx_description
1 polymer ?
#
loop_
_entity_poly.entity_id
_entity_poly.type
_entity_poly.pdbx_seq_one_letter_code
_entity_poly.pdbx_strand_id
1 'polypeptide(L)'
;MTDIATQVYNWLMAGSDAQVGIRLFAQYGNQNSKVQAVVSNYPDRYLPIIKLALCRCAGISLTSVESKPKSFRDDWPFLRDPACPPELKILVGDKITAYHNYKGAYERIRDCTSVTDQFNNIRYLVENYIENHLIYLELKHYKEYGVILGNHSIFDQFKNIQELRRMPLAQLAIKLKNLEHNLWRNRKKLETEKREDLRLKRENRVRRLEIQRFEMLRILK
;
A
#
# COMPACT_ATOMS: atom_id res chain seq x y z
N MET A 1 -26.07 -12.89 38.82
CA MET A 1 -26.40 -11.78 37.89
C MET A 1 -25.24 -11.65 36.94
N THR A 2 -25.41 -12.07 35.69
CA THR A 2 -24.35 -11.96 34.66
C THR A 2 -24.25 -10.53 34.17
N ASP A 3 -23.05 -9.97 34.24
CA ASP A 3 -22.73 -8.62 33.79
C ASP A 3 -23.13 -8.39 32.32
N ILE A 4 -23.79 -7.27 32.03
CA ILE A 4 -24.26 -6.89 30.69
C ILE A 4 -23.11 -6.89 29.68
N ALA A 5 -21.93 -6.45 30.11
CA ALA A 5 -20.75 -6.42 29.27
C ALA A 5 -20.31 -7.81 28.83
N THR A 6 -20.39 -8.80 29.74
CA THR A 6 -20.01 -10.19 29.42
C THR A 6 -20.97 -10.82 28.41
N GLN A 7 -22.28 -10.56 28.55
CA GLN A 7 -23.29 -11.09 27.63
C GLN A 7 -23.18 -10.49 26.23
N VAL A 8 -23.00 -9.17 26.15
CA VAL A 8 -22.80 -8.46 24.88
C VAL A 8 -21.49 -8.88 24.22
N TYR A 9 -20.41 -9.04 24.99
CA TYR A 9 -19.12 -9.52 24.49
C TYR A 9 -19.20 -10.93 23.90
N ASN A 10 -19.79 -11.88 24.63
CA ASN A 10 -19.96 -13.26 24.16
C ASN A 10 -20.81 -13.34 22.89
N TRP A 11 -21.88 -12.54 22.81
CA TRP A 11 -22.73 -12.45 21.63
C TRP A 11 -21.98 -11.91 20.40
N LEU A 12 -21.18 -10.86 20.59
CA LEU A 12 -20.37 -10.32 19.50
C LEU A 12 -19.31 -11.32 19.01
N MET A 13 -18.65 -12.04 19.92
CA MET A 13 -17.66 -13.07 19.61
C MET A 13 -18.27 -14.30 18.91
N ALA A 14 -19.53 -14.64 19.22
CA ALA A 14 -20.25 -15.75 18.60
C ALA A 14 -20.77 -15.46 17.18
N GLY A 15 -20.37 -14.33 16.56
CA GLY A 15 -20.80 -13.95 15.21
C GLY A 15 -22.02 -13.04 15.16
N SER A 16 -22.49 -12.55 16.32
CA SER A 16 -23.57 -11.56 16.42
C SER A 16 -24.89 -11.99 15.77
N ASP A 17 -25.40 -13.17 16.15
CA ASP A 17 -26.70 -13.67 15.70
C ASP A 17 -27.84 -12.65 15.91
N ALA A 18 -28.72 -12.49 14.92
CA ALA A 18 -29.73 -11.45 14.92
C ALA A 18 -30.82 -11.66 15.98
N GLN A 19 -31.21 -12.91 16.26
CA GLN A 19 -32.25 -13.23 17.23
C GLN A 19 -31.75 -13.00 18.66
N VAL A 20 -30.52 -13.43 18.94
CA VAL A 20 -29.87 -13.17 20.23
C VAL A 20 -29.66 -11.66 20.44
N GLY A 21 -29.30 -10.94 19.38
CA GLY A 21 -29.14 -9.48 19.41
C GLY A 21 -30.44 -8.74 19.74
N ILE A 22 -31.56 -9.14 19.13
CA ILE A 22 -32.89 -8.57 19.44
C ILE A 22 -33.25 -8.82 20.90
N ARG A 23 -33.02 -10.03 21.41
CA ARG A 23 -33.31 -10.36 22.82
C ARG A 23 -32.50 -9.48 23.78
N LEU A 24 -31.20 -9.34 23.53
CA LEU A 24 -30.34 -8.46 24.32
C LEU A 24 -30.77 -6.99 24.21
N PHE A 25 -31.17 -6.54 23.01
CA PHE A 25 -31.63 -5.18 22.76
C PHE A 25 -32.96 -4.86 23.46
N ALA A 26 -33.88 -5.82 23.49
CA ALA A 26 -35.14 -5.70 24.22
C ALA A 26 -34.93 -5.68 25.73
N GLN A 27 -33.92 -6.41 26.23
CA GLN A 27 -33.62 -6.50 27.65
C GLN A 27 -32.81 -5.31 28.19
N TYR A 28 -31.89 -4.76 27.40
CA TYR A 28 -30.90 -3.78 27.89
C TYR A 28 -30.75 -2.51 27.03
N GLY A 29 -31.24 -2.51 25.80
CA GLY A 29 -30.96 -1.46 24.80
C GLY A 29 -31.97 -0.31 24.80
N ASN A 30 -33.16 -0.56 24.26
CA ASN A 30 -34.19 0.47 24.07
C ASN A 30 -35.56 -0.05 24.52
N GLN A 31 -36.18 0.66 25.47
CA GLN A 31 -37.49 0.31 26.03
C GLN A 31 -38.67 0.78 25.15
N ASN A 32 -38.42 1.46 24.04
CA ASN A 32 -39.47 1.90 23.13
C ASN A 32 -40.06 0.73 22.32
N SER A 33 -41.31 0.38 22.63
CA SER A 33 -42.05 -0.73 22.00
C SER A 33 -42.13 -0.64 20.48
N LYS A 34 -42.23 0.57 19.90
CA LYS A 34 -42.29 0.76 18.44
C LYS A 34 -40.95 0.43 17.77
N VAL A 35 -39.84 0.79 18.41
CA VAL A 35 -38.49 0.49 17.91
C VAL A 35 -38.20 -1.00 18.01
N GLN A 36 -38.61 -1.64 19.11
CA GLN A 36 -38.50 -3.10 19.27
C GLN A 36 -39.30 -3.85 18.19
N ALA A 37 -40.52 -3.40 17.87
CA ALA A 37 -41.33 -4.00 16.81
C ALA A 37 -40.68 -3.87 15.42
N VAL A 38 -40.14 -2.68 15.08
CA VAL A 38 -39.47 -2.44 13.79
C VAL A 38 -38.20 -3.29 13.63
N VAL A 39 -37.40 -3.37 14.68
CA VAL A 39 -36.16 -4.17 14.69
C VAL A 39 -36.47 -5.67 14.63
N SER A 40 -37.53 -6.12 15.29
CA SER A 40 -37.96 -7.54 15.27
C SER A 40 -38.50 -7.97 13.90
N ASN A 41 -39.13 -7.06 13.15
CA ASN A 41 -39.63 -7.34 11.81
C ASN A 41 -38.51 -7.46 10.76
N TYR A 42 -37.37 -6.81 10.96
CA TYR A 42 -36.24 -6.80 10.03
C TYR A 42 -34.88 -6.96 10.74
N PRO A 43 -34.62 -8.14 11.34
CA PRO A 43 -33.43 -8.41 12.16
C PRO A 43 -32.10 -8.05 11.48
N ASP A 44 -31.89 -8.57 10.26
CA ASP A 44 -30.59 -8.47 9.58
C ASP A 44 -30.26 -7.04 9.14
N ARG A 45 -31.29 -6.28 8.74
CA ARG A 45 -31.16 -4.89 8.28
C ARG A 45 -30.73 -3.96 9.41
N TYR A 46 -31.21 -4.22 10.63
CA TYR A 46 -30.98 -3.36 11.80
C TYR A 46 -29.89 -3.88 12.73
N LEU A 47 -29.28 -5.04 12.42
CA LEU A 47 -28.18 -5.63 13.17
C LEU A 47 -27.04 -4.62 13.49
N PRO A 48 -26.56 -3.76 12.57
CA PRO A 48 -25.51 -2.79 12.88
C PRO A 48 -25.94 -1.78 13.95
N ILE A 49 -27.21 -1.37 13.94
CA ILE A 49 -27.78 -0.43 14.92
C ILE A 49 -27.91 -1.10 16.30
N ILE A 50 -28.33 -2.37 16.31
CA ILE A 50 -28.40 -3.17 17.54
C ILE A 50 -27.02 -3.31 18.16
N LYS A 51 -26.00 -3.65 17.36
CA LYS A 51 -24.60 -3.74 17.78
C LYS A 51 -24.12 -2.42 18.39
N LEU A 52 -24.37 -1.30 17.71
CA LEU A 52 -24.04 0.05 18.19
C LEU A 52 -24.68 0.39 19.53
N ALA A 53 -25.98 0.12 19.66
CA ALA A 53 -26.72 0.42 20.88
C ALA A 53 -26.27 -0.45 22.06
N LEU A 54 -26.14 -1.77 21.86
CA LEU A 54 -25.72 -2.70 22.92
C LEU A 54 -24.31 -2.43 23.40
N CYS A 55 -23.38 -2.13 22.49
CA CYS A 55 -22.01 -1.75 22.83
C CYS A 55 -21.97 -0.44 23.64
N ARG A 56 -22.81 0.54 23.29
CA ARG A 56 -22.95 1.78 24.06
C ARG A 56 -23.51 1.53 25.46
N CYS A 57 -24.50 0.65 25.60
CA CYS A 57 -25.07 0.27 26.90
C CYS A 57 -24.08 -0.52 27.77
N ALA A 58 -23.23 -1.34 27.16
CA ALA A 58 -22.23 -2.15 27.84
C ALA A 58 -20.90 -1.42 28.11
N GLY A 59 -20.72 -0.19 27.61
CA GLY A 59 -19.44 0.53 27.69
C GLY A 59 -18.31 -0.12 26.87
N ILE A 60 -18.65 -0.94 25.86
CA ILE A 60 -17.69 -1.64 25.00
C ILE A 60 -17.53 -0.86 23.70
N SER A 61 -16.28 -0.66 23.25
CA SER A 61 -16.02 -0.09 21.92
C SER A 61 -16.13 -1.17 20.85
N LEU A 62 -16.97 -0.97 19.82
CA LEU A 62 -17.13 -1.92 18.69
C LEU A 62 -15.84 -2.24 17.97
N THR A 63 -14.93 -1.26 17.92
CA THR A 63 -13.61 -1.40 17.32
C THR A 63 -12.74 -2.47 17.98
N SER A 64 -13.08 -2.87 19.23
CA SER A 64 -12.36 -3.94 19.94
C SER A 64 -12.84 -5.35 19.58
N VAL A 65 -14.04 -5.49 19.01
CA VAL A 65 -14.69 -6.80 18.77
C VAL A 65 -14.80 -7.13 17.28
N GLU A 66 -14.85 -6.12 16.41
CA GLU A 66 -14.58 -6.34 15.00
C GLU A 66 -13.12 -6.79 14.86
N SER A 67 -12.94 -7.96 14.24
CA SER A 67 -11.71 -8.71 14.07
C SER A 67 -10.44 -7.85 14.12
N LYS A 68 -9.41 -8.32 14.86
CA LYS A 68 -8.05 -7.79 14.80
C LYS A 68 -7.77 -7.26 13.39
N PRO A 69 -7.32 -6.00 13.22
CA PRO A 69 -7.06 -5.46 11.89
C PRO A 69 -6.21 -6.47 11.15
N LYS A 70 -6.75 -7.03 10.06
CA LYS A 70 -6.06 -8.06 9.28
C LYS A 70 -4.69 -7.51 8.97
N SER A 71 -3.66 -8.26 9.34
CA SER A 71 -2.31 -7.83 9.04
C SER A 71 -2.19 -7.76 7.52
N PHE A 72 -1.42 -6.79 7.01
CA PHE A 72 -1.09 -6.77 5.59
C PHE A 72 -0.52 -8.12 5.11
N ARG A 73 0.17 -8.85 5.99
CA ARG A 73 0.69 -10.19 5.70
C ARG A 73 -0.37 -11.28 5.66
N ASP A 74 -1.56 -11.06 6.21
CA ASP A 74 -2.69 -11.98 6.08
C ASP A 74 -3.33 -11.87 4.69
N ASP A 75 -3.34 -10.66 4.10
CA ASP A 75 -3.80 -10.46 2.74
C ASP A 75 -2.83 -11.02 1.69
N TRP A 76 -1.54 -11.06 2.02
CA TRP A 76 -0.43 -11.50 1.16
C TRP A 76 0.39 -12.62 1.81
N PRO A 77 -0.14 -13.86 1.92
CA PRO A 77 0.49 -14.95 2.68
C PRO A 77 1.86 -15.35 2.14
N PHE A 78 2.09 -15.25 0.82
CA PHE A 78 3.37 -15.58 0.18
C PHE A 78 4.53 -14.72 0.69
N LEU A 79 4.30 -13.56 1.32
CA LEU A 79 5.37 -12.75 1.88
C LEU A 79 6.09 -13.44 3.05
N ARG A 80 5.46 -14.44 3.68
CA ARG A 80 6.07 -15.27 4.73
C ARG A 80 6.95 -16.40 4.16
N ASP A 81 6.79 -16.71 2.88
CA ASP A 81 7.51 -17.79 2.23
C ASP A 81 8.99 -17.41 2.00
N PRO A 82 9.96 -18.26 2.37
CA PRO A 82 11.35 -18.08 1.96
C PRO A 82 11.54 -18.10 0.43
N ALA A 83 10.71 -18.82 -0.33
CA ALA A 83 10.78 -18.91 -1.79
C ALA A 83 10.23 -17.67 -2.51
N CYS A 84 9.62 -16.74 -1.78
CA CYS A 84 9.06 -15.51 -2.35
C CYS A 84 10.16 -14.63 -2.96
N PRO A 85 10.01 -14.20 -4.23
CA PRO A 85 10.95 -13.34 -4.92
C PRO A 85 11.30 -12.09 -4.09
N PRO A 86 12.59 -11.76 -3.91
CA PRO A 86 13.01 -10.61 -3.12
C PRO A 86 12.45 -9.29 -3.68
N GLU A 87 12.20 -9.21 -4.98
CA GLU A 87 11.61 -8.07 -5.67
C GLU A 87 10.22 -7.73 -5.10
N LEU A 88 9.37 -8.74 -4.86
CA LEU A 88 8.04 -8.53 -4.29
C LEU A 88 8.11 -8.03 -2.85
N LYS A 89 9.11 -8.47 -2.08
CA LYS A 89 9.34 -7.98 -0.71
C LYS A 89 9.75 -6.52 -0.70
N ILE A 90 10.59 -6.09 -1.65
CA ILE A 90 10.96 -4.68 -1.81
C ILE A 90 9.74 -3.86 -2.21
N LEU A 91 8.96 -4.33 -3.19
CA LEU A 91 7.74 -3.66 -3.64
C LEU A 91 6.74 -3.43 -2.51
N VAL A 92 6.64 -4.34 -1.54
CA VAL A 92 5.78 -4.12 -0.37
C VAL A 92 6.25 -2.92 0.46
N GLY A 93 7.56 -2.74 0.64
CA GLY A 93 8.12 -1.56 1.30
C GLY A 93 7.80 -0.27 0.54
N ASP A 94 7.95 -0.31 -0.78
CA ASP A 94 7.61 0.81 -1.66
C ASP A 94 6.11 1.11 -1.62
N LYS A 95 5.26 0.08 -1.56
CA LYS A 95 3.80 0.21 -1.44
C LYS A 95 3.39 0.91 -0.15
N ILE A 96 3.98 0.52 0.99
CA ILE A 96 3.73 1.14 2.28
C ILE A 96 4.13 2.62 2.22
N THR A 97 5.30 2.91 1.66
CA THR A 97 5.81 4.28 1.49
C THR A 97 4.90 5.12 0.61
N ALA A 98 4.51 4.61 -0.56
CA ALA A 98 3.59 5.27 -1.48
C ALA A 98 2.22 5.53 -0.84
N TYR A 99 1.70 4.61 -0.04
CA TYR A 99 0.46 4.81 0.72
C TYR A 99 0.55 5.96 1.72
N HIS A 100 1.62 6.00 2.52
CA HIS A 100 1.82 7.09 3.50
C HIS A 100 2.01 8.44 2.80
N ASN A 101 2.76 8.48 1.70
CA ASN A 101 2.95 9.68 0.89
C ASN A 101 1.63 10.17 0.29
N TYR A 102 0.84 9.27 -0.30
CA TYR A 102 -0.49 9.57 -0.82
C TYR A 102 -1.41 10.14 0.26
N LYS A 103 -1.46 9.51 1.44
CA LYS A 103 -2.30 9.95 2.56
C LYS A 103 -1.86 11.34 3.06
N GLY A 104 -0.56 11.54 3.27
CA GLY A 104 -0.03 12.82 3.72
C GLY A 104 -0.22 13.93 2.66
N ALA A 105 -0.08 13.62 1.37
CA ALA A 105 -0.36 14.57 0.30
C ALA A 105 -1.83 14.98 0.27
N TYR A 106 -2.74 14.03 0.49
CA TYR A 106 -4.18 14.31 0.56
C TYR A 106 -4.54 15.23 1.73
N GLU A 107 -3.91 15.04 2.89
CA GLU A 107 -4.05 15.94 4.04
C GLU A 107 -3.53 17.35 3.70
N ARG A 108 -2.33 17.47 3.10
CA ARG A 108 -1.77 18.77 2.68
C ARG A 108 -2.64 19.53 1.68
N ILE A 109 -3.27 18.84 0.74
CA ILE A 109 -4.16 19.47 -0.26
C ILE A 109 -5.33 20.20 0.42
N ARG A 110 -5.80 19.71 1.57
CA ARG A 110 -6.89 20.36 2.32
C ARG A 110 -6.45 21.68 2.96
N ASP A 111 -5.18 21.77 3.37
CA ASP A 111 -4.63 22.91 4.10
C ASP A 111 -3.97 23.96 3.17
N CYS A 112 -3.71 23.61 1.90
CA CYS A 112 -3.07 24.52 0.94
C CYS A 112 -4.00 25.68 0.52
N THR A 113 -3.47 26.91 0.61
CA THR A 113 -4.13 28.14 0.12
C THR A 113 -3.64 28.60 -1.25
N SER A 114 -2.46 28.13 -1.71
CA SER A 114 -1.86 28.50 -2.99
C SER A 114 -2.18 27.49 -4.10
N VAL A 115 -2.54 27.99 -5.29
CA VAL A 115 -2.89 27.17 -6.47
C VAL A 115 -1.69 26.36 -6.98
N THR A 116 -0.48 26.92 -6.95
CA THR A 116 0.73 26.22 -7.42
C THR A 116 1.09 25.06 -6.49
N ASP A 117 0.97 25.26 -5.19
CA ASP A 117 1.26 24.24 -4.19
C ASP A 117 0.19 23.15 -4.20
N GLN A 118 -1.07 23.52 -4.42
CA GLN A 118 -2.15 22.58 -4.61
C GLN A 118 -1.89 21.68 -5.83
N PHE A 119 -1.49 22.26 -6.96
CA PHE A 119 -1.16 21.50 -8.17
C PHE A 119 0.00 20.52 -7.94
N ASN A 120 1.07 20.98 -7.29
CA ASN A 120 2.24 20.13 -6.99
C ASN A 120 1.87 18.97 -6.04
N ASN A 121 1.07 19.23 -5.01
CA ASN A 121 0.61 18.18 -4.09
C ASN A 121 -0.35 17.20 -4.77
N ILE A 122 -1.25 17.67 -5.65
CA ILE A 122 -2.12 16.80 -6.45
C ILE A 122 -1.29 15.90 -7.36
N ARG A 123 -0.31 16.47 -8.07
CA ARG A 123 0.59 15.69 -8.91
C ARG A 123 1.31 14.61 -8.11
N TYR A 124 1.90 14.99 -6.97
CA TYR A 124 2.60 14.07 -6.09
C TYR A 124 1.66 12.97 -5.54
N LEU A 125 0.43 13.33 -5.18
CA LEU A 125 -0.61 12.38 -4.76
C LEU A 125 -0.93 11.37 -5.86
N VAL A 126 -1.15 11.84 -7.09
CA VAL A 126 -1.47 11.00 -8.24
C VAL A 126 -0.31 10.07 -8.57
N GLU A 127 0.93 10.56 -8.58
CA GLU A 127 2.12 9.75 -8.82
C GLU A 127 2.24 8.61 -7.78
N ASN A 128 2.08 8.89 -6.49
CA ASN A 128 2.11 7.87 -5.43
C ASN A 128 0.91 6.91 -5.49
N TYR A 129 -0.26 7.40 -5.90
CA TYR A 129 -1.45 6.55 -6.08
C TYR A 129 -1.24 5.54 -7.21
N ILE A 130 -0.74 6.01 -8.36
CA ILE A 130 -0.42 5.16 -9.52
C ILE A 130 0.62 4.11 -9.12
N GLU A 131 1.71 4.52 -8.46
CA GLU A 131 2.76 3.60 -8.01
C GLU A 131 2.19 2.52 -7.06
N ASN A 132 1.42 2.94 -6.04
CA ASN A 132 0.77 2.03 -5.11
C ASN A 132 -0.18 1.05 -5.80
N HIS A 133 -0.86 1.49 -6.87
CA HIS A 133 -1.77 0.64 -7.65
C HIS A 133 -1.00 -0.33 -8.56
N LEU A 134 0.06 0.11 -9.24
CA LEU A 134 0.90 -0.76 -10.06
C LEU A 134 1.48 -1.90 -9.21
N ILE A 135 1.98 -1.58 -8.02
CA ILE A 135 2.48 -2.60 -7.08
C ILE A 135 1.36 -3.55 -6.64
N TYR A 136 0.15 -3.03 -6.40
CA TYR A 136 -0.99 -3.89 -6.07
C TYR A 136 -1.30 -4.90 -7.17
N LEU A 137 -1.24 -4.49 -8.44
CA LEU A 137 -1.49 -5.38 -9.57
C LEU A 137 -0.46 -6.51 -9.64
N GLU A 138 0.82 -6.19 -9.42
CA GLU A 138 1.90 -7.18 -9.33
C GLU A 138 1.67 -8.20 -8.22
N LEU A 139 1.38 -7.72 -7.00
CA LEU A 139 1.13 -8.58 -5.84
C LEU A 139 -0.11 -9.46 -6.04
N LYS A 140 -1.17 -8.91 -6.63
CA LYS A 140 -2.40 -9.64 -6.95
C LYS A 140 -2.14 -10.72 -7.99
N HIS A 141 -1.43 -10.40 -9.07
CA HIS A 141 -1.09 -11.38 -10.10
C HIS A 141 -0.24 -12.52 -9.53
N TYR A 142 0.76 -12.21 -8.72
CA TYR A 142 1.58 -13.24 -8.07
C TYR A 142 0.76 -14.10 -7.08
N LYS A 143 -0.19 -13.51 -6.36
CA LYS A 143 -1.10 -14.26 -5.48
C LYS A 143 -1.96 -15.27 -6.25
N GLU A 144 -2.42 -14.91 -7.44
CA GLU A 144 -3.34 -15.72 -8.25
C GLU A 144 -2.61 -16.81 -9.06
N TYR A 145 -1.45 -16.48 -9.67
CA TYR A 145 -0.77 -17.36 -10.62
C TYR A 145 0.60 -17.85 -10.16
N GLY A 146 1.17 -17.26 -9.10
CA GLY A 146 2.54 -17.57 -8.65
C GLY A 146 3.64 -17.06 -9.57
N VAL A 147 3.30 -16.22 -10.56
CA VAL A 147 4.23 -15.66 -11.56
C VAL A 147 4.27 -14.14 -11.45
N ILE A 148 5.44 -13.55 -11.73
CA ILE A 148 5.65 -12.10 -11.74
C ILE A 148 5.10 -11.52 -13.05
N LEU A 149 4.30 -10.46 -12.99
CA LEU A 149 3.76 -9.78 -14.18
C LEU A 149 4.86 -8.97 -14.89
N GLY A 150 5.66 -8.24 -14.12
CA GLY A 150 6.87 -7.59 -14.62
C GLY A 150 6.64 -6.21 -15.24
N ASN A 151 5.49 -5.59 -15.01
CA ASN A 151 5.15 -4.25 -15.50
C ASN A 151 5.84 -3.15 -14.67
N HIS A 152 6.14 -3.41 -13.40
CA HIS A 152 6.80 -2.44 -12.54
C HIS A 152 8.27 -2.22 -12.93
N SER A 153 8.71 -0.95 -12.94
CA SER A 153 10.08 -0.56 -13.36
C SER A 153 11.21 -1.19 -12.54
N ILE A 154 10.90 -1.71 -11.35
CA ILE A 154 11.86 -2.44 -10.51
C ILE A 154 12.35 -3.70 -11.22
N PHE A 155 11.47 -4.42 -11.93
CA PHE A 155 11.82 -5.68 -12.58
C PHE A 155 12.78 -5.46 -13.73
N ASP A 156 12.66 -4.34 -14.46
CA ASP A 156 13.65 -3.93 -15.46
C ASP A 156 15.02 -3.72 -14.83
N GLN A 157 15.10 -3.08 -13.66
CA GLN A 157 16.37 -2.88 -12.97
C GLN A 157 17.00 -4.21 -12.54
N PHE A 158 16.21 -5.11 -11.96
CA PHE A 158 16.68 -6.44 -11.58
C PHE A 158 17.16 -7.24 -12.78
N LYS A 159 16.39 -7.24 -13.88
CA LYS A 159 16.78 -7.91 -15.13
C LYS A 159 18.09 -7.36 -15.67
N ASN A 160 18.24 -6.03 -15.69
CA ASN A 160 19.49 -5.38 -16.09
C ASN A 160 20.67 -5.80 -15.19
N ILE A 161 20.50 -5.85 -13.87
CA ILE A 161 21.56 -6.29 -12.94
C ILE A 161 21.92 -7.76 -13.17
N GLN A 162 20.93 -8.63 -13.39
CA GLN A 162 21.18 -10.04 -13.69
C GLN A 162 21.92 -10.21 -15.02
N GLU A 163 21.55 -9.45 -16.05
CA GLU A 163 22.27 -9.43 -17.33
C GLU A 163 23.72 -8.98 -17.18
N LEU A 164 23.99 -7.96 -16.36
CA LEU A 164 25.35 -7.51 -16.07
C LEU A 164 26.17 -8.57 -15.35
N ARG A 165 25.57 -9.32 -14.41
CA ARG A 165 26.25 -10.40 -13.68
C ARG A 165 26.55 -11.61 -14.56
N ARG A 166 25.73 -11.86 -15.58
CA ARG A 166 25.95 -12.96 -16.56
C ARG A 166 26.97 -12.60 -17.64
N MET A 167 27.27 -11.31 -17.81
CA MET A 167 28.19 -10.83 -18.85
C MET A 167 29.65 -11.21 -18.52
N PRO A 168 30.44 -11.67 -19.50
CA PRO A 168 31.88 -11.88 -19.30
C PRO A 168 32.60 -10.60 -18.88
N LEU A 169 33.58 -10.72 -17.97
CA LEU A 169 34.32 -9.57 -17.40
C LEU A 169 34.92 -8.64 -18.47
N ALA A 170 35.44 -9.20 -19.57
CA ALA A 170 35.99 -8.41 -20.67
C ALA A 170 34.91 -7.54 -21.36
N GLN A 171 33.73 -8.10 -21.61
CA GLN A 171 32.61 -7.35 -22.18
C GLN A 171 32.07 -6.31 -21.20
N LEU A 172 32.04 -6.64 -19.91
CA LEU A 172 31.62 -5.73 -18.84
C LEU A 172 32.54 -4.51 -18.76
N ALA A 173 33.86 -4.69 -18.87
CA ALA A 173 34.84 -3.60 -18.88
C ALA A 173 34.67 -2.67 -20.11
N ILE A 174 34.41 -3.23 -21.29
CA ILE A 174 34.11 -2.45 -22.50
C ILE A 174 32.82 -1.65 -22.31
N LYS A 175 31.77 -2.29 -21.76
CA LYS A 175 30.48 -1.64 -21.49
C LYS A 175 30.62 -0.52 -20.46
N LEU A 176 31.45 -0.70 -19.45
CA LEU A 176 31.78 0.33 -18.46
C LEU A 176 32.43 1.55 -19.13
N LYS A 177 33.45 1.36 -19.97
CA LYS A 177 34.11 2.45 -20.69
C LYS A 177 33.13 3.23 -21.58
N ASN A 178 32.25 2.52 -22.29
CA ASN A 178 31.21 3.13 -23.12
C ASN A 178 30.19 3.92 -22.26
N LEU A 179 29.85 3.39 -21.09
CA LEU A 179 28.93 4.02 -20.15
C LEU A 179 29.54 5.30 -19.56
N GLU A 180 30.82 5.30 -19.19
CA GLU A 180 31.53 6.49 -18.70
C GLU A 180 31.56 7.60 -19.75
N HIS A 181 31.82 7.27 -21.00
CA HIS A 181 31.76 8.23 -22.11
C HIS A 181 30.35 8.80 -22.30
N ASN A 182 29.33 7.94 -22.22
CA ASN A 182 27.94 8.37 -22.30
C ASN A 182 27.56 9.29 -21.13
N LEU A 183 28.02 8.96 -19.93
CA LEU A 183 27.79 9.73 -18.71
C LEU A 183 28.45 11.10 -18.80
N TRP A 184 29.69 11.17 -19.27
CA TRP A 184 30.37 12.44 -19.58
C TRP A 184 29.59 13.30 -20.58
N ARG A 185 29.15 12.71 -21.70
CA ARG A 185 28.34 13.42 -22.71
C ARG A 185 27.04 13.98 -22.11
N ASN A 186 26.35 13.21 -21.27
CA ASN A 186 25.10 13.66 -20.64
C ASN A 186 25.32 14.74 -19.59
N ARG A 187 26.39 14.64 -18.77
CA ARG A 187 26.79 15.70 -17.84
C ARG A 187 27.13 16.98 -18.58
N LYS A 188 27.88 16.90 -19.68
CA LYS A 188 28.22 18.09 -20.48
C LYS A 188 26.99 18.75 -21.10
N LYS A 189 26.01 17.96 -21.56
CA LYS A 189 24.71 18.47 -22.03
C LYS A 189 23.94 19.18 -20.91
N LEU A 190 23.99 18.66 -19.69
CA LEU A 190 23.35 19.28 -18.53
C LEU A 190 23.96 20.65 -18.19
N GLU A 191 25.28 20.80 -18.35
CA GLU A 191 25.98 22.08 -18.14
C GLU A 191 25.70 23.10 -19.25
N THR A 192 25.61 22.64 -20.50
CA THR A 192 25.60 23.53 -21.67
C THR A 192 24.20 24.01 -22.04
N GLU A 193 23.17 23.17 -21.83
CA GLU A 193 21.83 23.41 -22.35
C GLU A 193 20.86 23.93 -21.27
N LYS A 194 20.42 25.19 -21.40
CA LYS A 194 19.62 25.92 -20.40
C LYS A 194 18.10 25.68 -20.45
N ARG A 195 17.66 24.66 -21.17
CA ARG A 195 16.23 24.30 -21.27
C ARG A 195 15.74 23.65 -19.97
N GLU A 196 15.01 24.41 -19.16
CA GLU A 196 14.52 23.97 -17.84
C GLU A 196 13.50 22.82 -17.93
N ASP A 197 12.66 22.83 -18.96
CA ASP A 197 11.66 21.79 -19.23
C ASP A 197 12.26 20.38 -19.34
N LEU A 198 13.47 20.28 -19.91
CA LEU A 198 14.16 19.01 -20.12
C LEU A 198 15.15 18.66 -19.01
N ARG A 199 15.40 19.58 -18.07
CA ARG A 199 16.43 19.43 -17.03
C ARG A 199 16.16 18.22 -16.15
N LEU A 200 14.95 18.08 -15.62
CA LEU A 200 14.55 16.95 -14.77
C LEU A 200 14.74 15.59 -15.48
N LYS A 201 14.38 15.52 -16.77
CA LYS A 201 14.54 14.30 -17.57
C LYS A 201 16.01 13.93 -17.75
N ARG A 202 16.89 14.92 -17.92
CA ARG A 202 18.35 14.73 -18.04
C ARG A 202 18.98 14.32 -16.72
N GLU A 203 18.62 14.96 -15.62
CA GLU A 203 19.09 14.61 -14.27
C GLU A 203 18.72 13.16 -13.93
N ASN A 204 17.47 12.76 -14.20
CA ASN A 204 17.05 11.37 -14.03
C ASN A 204 17.81 10.40 -14.94
N ARG A 205 18.20 10.81 -16.15
CA ARG A 205 19.04 10.00 -17.05
C ARG A 205 20.45 9.83 -16.49
N VAL A 206 21.09 10.91 -16.01
CA VAL A 206 22.42 10.86 -15.39
C VAL A 206 22.40 9.97 -14.15
N ARG A 207 21.42 10.15 -13.26
CA ARG A 207 21.26 9.33 -12.04
C ARG A 207 21.17 7.83 -12.37
N ARG A 208 20.38 7.45 -13.39
CA ARG A 208 20.29 6.05 -13.84
C ARG A 208 21.62 5.49 -14.34
N LEU A 209 22.39 6.28 -15.10
CA LEU A 209 23.70 5.87 -15.59
C LEU A 209 24.70 5.71 -14.44
N GLU A 210 24.66 6.59 -13.44
CA GLU A 210 25.51 6.50 -12.25
C GLU A 210 25.24 5.25 -11.42
N ILE A 211 23.97 4.91 -11.19
CA ILE A 211 23.57 3.66 -10.52
C ILE A 211 24.11 2.45 -11.29
N GLN A 212 23.92 2.43 -12.61
CA GLN A 212 24.41 1.34 -13.45
C GLN A 212 25.95 1.24 -13.41
N ARG A 213 26.67 2.36 -13.42
CA ARG A 213 28.13 2.40 -13.27
C ARG A 213 28.57 1.82 -11.94
N PHE A 214 27.90 2.20 -10.86
CA PHE A 214 28.20 1.73 -9.51
C PHE A 214 28.06 0.21 -9.41
N GLU A 215 26.97 -0.35 -9.95
CA GLU A 215 26.76 -1.80 -9.98
C GLU A 215 27.82 -2.52 -10.83
N MET A 216 28.18 -2.00 -12.01
CA MET A 216 29.25 -2.58 -12.82
C MET A 216 30.60 -2.60 -12.07
N LEU A 217 30.95 -1.50 -11.39
CA LEU A 217 32.17 -1.41 -10.58
C LEU A 217 32.14 -2.36 -9.38
N ARG A 218 30.95 -2.60 -8.80
CA ARG A 218 30.77 -3.57 -7.73
C ARG A 218 30.97 -5.01 -8.19
N ILE A 219 30.60 -5.34 -9.43
CA ILE A 219 30.80 -6.67 -10.02
C ILE A 219 32.27 -6.91 -10.40
N LEU A 220 33.01 -5.86 -10.76
CA LEU A 220 34.42 -5.95 -11.15
C LEU A 220 35.41 -5.98 -9.97
N LYS A 221 34.94 -5.67 -8.75
CA LYS A 221 35.73 -5.77 -7.51
C LYS A 221 35.61 -7.17 -6.93
#